data_AF-A0A962YA14-F1
#
_entry.id   AF-A0A962YA14-F1
#
_cell.length_a   1.000
_cell.length_b   1.000
_cell.length_c   1.000
_cell.angle_alpha   90.00
_cell.angle_beta   90.00
_cell.angle_gamma   90.00
#
_symmetry.space_group_name_H-M   'P 1'
#
loop_
_entity.id
_entity.type
_entity.pdbx_description
1 polymer ?
#
loop_
_entity_poly.entity_id
_entity_poly.type
_entity_poly.pdbx_seq_one_letter_code
_entity_poly.pdbx_strand_id
1 'polypeptide(L)'
;LSLTANSQDLGLFVPDLAATPMALELHSKGQLTDFSATGELQSTIPQFGPLQANFELSGTPQNLHLQTLHLQATEQPLKFDLAAEVDLASQAVKANGSWQALSWPPGSDTPQIASPSGSLNVTGTLDDFRADLQTALSGEQFGALELTLKAIG
;
A
#
# COMPACT_ATOMS: atom_id res chain seq x y z
N LEU A 1 -13.45 -15.87 17.74
CA LEU A 1 -13.56 -14.50 18.28
C LEU A 1 -13.81 -13.58 17.11
N SER A 2 -14.69 -12.59 17.26
CA SER A 2 -14.88 -11.53 16.26
C SER A 2 -14.67 -10.19 16.94
N LEU A 3 -13.84 -9.33 16.35
CA LEU A 3 -13.56 -7.99 16.85
C LEU A 3 -13.87 -6.99 15.75
N THR A 4 -14.66 -5.98 16.10
CA THR A 4 -14.82 -4.78 15.28
C THR A 4 -14.08 -3.65 15.98
N ALA A 5 -13.15 -3.01 15.28
CA ALA A 5 -12.49 -1.81 15.74
C ALA A 5 -12.86 -0.66 14.80
N ASN A 6 -13.23 0.47 15.39
CA ASN A 6 -13.39 1.73 14.69
C ASN A 6 -12.45 2.74 15.35
N SER A 7 -11.59 3.39 14.57
CA SER A 7 -10.79 4.50 15.06
C SER A 7 -10.82 5.65 14.08
N GLN A 8 -10.92 6.87 14.62
CA GLN A 8 -10.77 8.13 13.87
C GLN A 8 -9.39 8.78 14.08
N ASP A 9 -8.61 8.20 15.00
CA ASP A 9 -7.25 8.65 15.36
C ASP A 9 -6.38 7.41 15.62
N LEU A 10 -5.53 7.08 14.65
CA LEU A 10 -4.55 5.98 14.81
C LEU A 10 -3.30 6.41 15.59
N GLY A 11 -3.19 7.69 15.96
CA GLY A 11 -2.13 8.22 16.81
C GLY A 11 -2.01 7.55 18.17
N LEU A 12 -3.10 6.95 18.66
CA LEU A 12 -3.14 6.16 19.89
C LEU A 12 -2.35 4.85 19.78
N PHE A 13 -2.14 4.34 18.56
CA PHE A 13 -1.44 3.08 18.30
C PHE A 13 -0.08 3.31 17.65
N VAL A 14 0.00 4.30 16.77
CA VAL A 14 1.24 4.68 16.06
C VAL A 14 1.37 6.20 16.15
N PRO A 15 2.27 6.74 16.99
CA PRO A 15 2.39 8.18 17.22
C PRO A 15 2.60 9.01 15.93
N ASP A 16 3.32 8.44 14.96
CA ASP A 16 3.58 9.08 13.66
C ASP A 16 2.30 9.29 12.82
N LEU A 17 1.22 8.59 13.15
CA LEU A 17 -0.08 8.69 12.50
C LEU A 17 -1.05 9.66 13.20
N ALA A 18 -0.66 10.24 14.35
CA ALA A 18 -1.52 11.13 15.15
C ALA A 18 -1.90 12.45 14.43
N ALA A 19 -1.15 12.82 13.40
CA ALA A 19 -1.35 14.08 12.68
C ALA A 19 -2.32 13.96 11.49
N THR A 20 -2.81 12.75 11.17
CA THR A 20 -3.66 12.53 9.98
C THR A 20 -5.00 11.94 10.40
N PRO A 21 -6.13 12.66 10.22
CA PRO A 21 -7.44 12.11 10.52
C PRO A 21 -7.69 10.91 9.61
N MET A 22 -7.94 9.75 10.23
CA MET A 22 -8.09 8.47 9.56
C MET A 22 -9.21 7.69 10.22
N ALA A 23 -10.25 7.39 9.45
CA ALA A 23 -11.29 6.47 9.85
C ALA A 23 -10.91 5.06 9.40
N LEU A 24 -10.59 4.19 10.35
CA LEU A 24 -10.35 2.77 10.11
C LEU A 24 -11.51 1.97 10.68
N GLU A 25 -12.17 1.18 9.83
CA GLU A 25 -13.11 0.15 10.24
C GLU A 25 -12.50 -1.22 9.96
N LEU A 26 -12.28 -2.00 11.01
CA LEU A 26 -11.65 -3.32 10.94
C LEU A 26 -12.59 -4.36 11.49
N HIS A 27 -12.89 -5.36 10.68
CA HIS A 27 -13.61 -6.57 11.08
C HIS A 27 -12.65 -7.74 11.07
N SER A 28 -12.40 -8.33 12.23
CA SER A 28 -11.62 -9.55 12.33
C SER A 28 -12.45 -10.72 12.84
N LYS A 29 -12.11 -11.92 12.39
CA LYS A 29 -12.69 -13.19 12.82
C LYS A 29 -11.59 -14.25 12.90
N GLY A 30 -11.69 -15.14 13.88
CA GLY A 30 -10.81 -16.31 13.98
C GLY A 30 -10.37 -16.61 15.42
N GLN A 31 -9.26 -17.34 15.54
CA GLN A 31 -8.58 -17.66 16.79
C GLN A 31 -7.15 -17.08 16.75
N LEU A 32 -6.44 -17.08 17.87
CA LEU A 32 -5.05 -16.60 17.92
C LEU A 32 -4.09 -17.40 17.02
N THR A 33 -4.46 -18.61 16.62
CA THR A 33 -3.69 -19.49 15.73
C THR A 33 -3.89 -19.20 14.26
N ASP A 34 -5.06 -18.70 13.90
CA ASP A 34 -5.53 -18.49 12.54
C ASP A 34 -6.59 -17.38 12.55
N PHE A 35 -6.27 -16.26 11.92
CA PHE A 35 -7.15 -15.11 11.88
C PHE A 35 -7.34 -14.61 10.45
N SER A 36 -8.46 -13.94 10.25
CA SER A 36 -8.73 -13.15 9.05
C SER A 36 -9.32 -11.81 9.48
N ALA A 37 -8.96 -10.77 8.76
CA ALA A 37 -9.37 -9.42 8.98
C ALA A 37 -9.66 -8.74 7.64
N THR A 38 -10.76 -8.03 7.57
CA THR A 38 -11.11 -7.16 6.46
C THR A 38 -11.26 -5.76 7.00
N GLY A 39 -10.75 -4.77 6.28
CA GLY A 39 -10.86 -3.40 6.73
C GLY A 39 -11.08 -2.40 5.61
N GLU A 40 -11.69 -1.29 5.99
CA GLU A 40 -11.83 -0.09 5.18
C GLU A 40 -11.13 1.05 5.91
N LEU A 41 -10.32 1.80 5.18
CA LEU A 41 -9.61 2.98 5.63
C LEU A 41 -10.05 4.16 4.79
N GLN A 42 -10.51 5.22 5.44
CA GLN A 42 -10.77 6.51 4.81
C GLN A 42 -9.87 7.55 5.46
N SER A 43 -9.15 8.31 4.64
CA SER A 43 -8.26 9.37 5.12
C SER A 43 -8.28 10.54 4.16
N THR A 44 -8.07 11.74 4.69
CA THR A 44 -7.82 12.93 3.86
C THR A 44 -6.37 13.34 4.04
N ILE A 45 -5.54 13.07 3.03
CA ILE A 45 -4.14 13.50 3.03
C ILE A 45 -4.06 14.83 2.27
N PRO A 46 -3.50 15.90 2.85
CA PRO A 46 -3.50 17.23 2.25
C PRO A 46 -3.06 17.29 0.77
N GLN A 47 -2.12 16.44 0.37
CA GLN A 47 -1.59 16.40 -1.00
C GLN A 47 -2.38 15.49 -1.97
N PHE A 48 -3.12 14.49 -1.48
CA PHE A 48 -3.87 13.54 -2.31
C PHE A 48 -5.39 13.72 -2.24
N GLY A 49 -5.87 14.56 -1.32
CA GLY A 49 -7.29 14.67 -1.00
C GLY A 49 -7.81 13.41 -0.28
N PRO A 50 -9.11 13.13 -0.39
CA PRO A 50 -9.73 11.95 0.21
C PRO A 50 -9.27 10.66 -0.48
N LEU A 51 -8.65 9.78 0.30
CA LEU A 51 -8.24 8.43 -0.06
C LEU A 51 -9.15 7.41 0.62
N GLN A 52 -9.44 6.34 -0.11
CA GLN A 52 -10.15 5.17 0.39
C GLN A 52 -9.28 3.94 0.13
N ALA A 53 -9.14 3.07 1.12
CA ALA A 53 -8.43 1.82 0.99
C ALA A 53 -9.25 0.67 1.56
N ASN A 54 -9.34 -0.43 0.84
CA ASN A 54 -9.93 -1.67 1.33
C ASN A 54 -8.85 -2.74 1.38
N PHE A 55 -8.84 -3.56 2.42
CA PHE A 55 -7.88 -4.64 2.52
C PHE A 55 -8.47 -5.91 3.11
N GLU A 56 -7.86 -7.02 2.72
CA GLU A 56 -8.08 -8.35 3.27
C GLU A 56 -6.74 -8.89 3.75
N LEU A 57 -6.68 -9.24 5.02
CA LEU A 57 -5.51 -9.79 5.70
C LEU A 57 -5.91 -11.12 6.34
N SER A 58 -5.08 -12.13 6.22
CA SER A 58 -5.20 -13.35 7.02
C SER A 58 -3.85 -13.84 7.46
N GLY A 59 -3.81 -14.72 8.43
CA GLY A 59 -2.53 -15.23 8.89
C GLY A 59 -2.58 -16.03 10.17
N THR A 60 -1.37 -16.35 10.60
CA THR A 60 -1.02 -16.97 11.87
C THR A 60 -0.01 -16.05 12.56
N PRO A 61 0.37 -16.30 13.83
CA PRO A 61 1.45 -15.56 14.48
C PRO A 61 2.81 -15.63 13.77
N GLN A 62 2.99 -16.54 12.81
CA GLN A 62 4.24 -16.74 12.07
C GLN A 62 4.16 -16.22 10.63
N ASN A 63 2.96 -16.11 10.05
CA ASN A 63 2.77 -15.79 8.64
C ASN A 63 1.61 -14.83 8.48
N LEU A 64 1.84 -13.71 7.81
CA LEU A 64 0.82 -12.75 7.41
C LEU A 64 0.65 -12.81 5.90
N HIS A 65 -0.60 -12.75 5.46
CA HIS A 65 -0.96 -12.74 4.07
C HIS A 65 -1.96 -11.61 3.85
N LEU A 66 -1.50 -10.50 3.28
CA LEU A 66 -2.33 -9.45 2.72
C LEU A 66 -2.82 -9.93 1.35
N GLN A 67 -4.05 -10.44 1.29
CA GLN A 67 -4.62 -10.98 0.05
C GLN A 67 -4.76 -9.85 -0.97
N THR A 68 -5.26 -8.72 -0.49
CA THR A 68 -5.40 -7.52 -1.30
C THR A 68 -5.38 -6.29 -0.42
N LEU A 69 -4.85 -5.21 -0.98
CA LEU A 69 -5.04 -3.83 -0.59
C LEU A 69 -5.39 -3.08 -1.88
N HIS A 70 -6.57 -2.48 -1.91
CA HIS A 70 -7.02 -1.61 -2.99
C HIS A 70 -7.13 -0.20 -2.44
N LEU A 71 -6.23 0.69 -2.86
CA LEU A 71 -6.25 2.10 -2.52
C LEU A 71 -6.64 2.92 -3.76
N GLN A 72 -7.53 3.90 -3.54
CA GLN A 72 -7.93 4.84 -4.58
C GLN A 72 -8.06 6.25 -4.01
N ALA A 73 -7.67 7.24 -4.80
CA ALA A 73 -8.04 8.62 -4.55
C ALA A 73 -9.46 8.87 -5.05
N THR A 74 -10.25 9.63 -4.30
CA THR A 74 -11.65 9.92 -4.66
C THR A 74 -11.74 11.06 -5.68
N GLU A 75 -10.79 11.98 -5.63
CA GLU A 75 -10.75 13.18 -6.46
C GLU A 75 -9.75 13.09 -7.62
N GLN A 76 -8.93 12.03 -7.65
CA GLN A 76 -7.88 11.83 -8.64
C GLN A 76 -7.95 10.40 -9.19
N PRO A 77 -7.48 10.14 -10.42
CA PRO A 77 -7.52 8.81 -11.02
C PRO A 77 -6.53 7.80 -10.39
N LEU A 78 -5.80 8.20 -9.33
CA LEU A 78 -4.82 7.35 -8.65
C LEU A 78 -5.46 6.08 -8.12
N LYS A 79 -4.90 4.94 -8.52
CA LYS A 79 -5.19 3.63 -7.94
C LYS A 79 -3.89 2.93 -7.58
N PHE A 80 -3.91 2.17 -6.50
CA PHE A 80 -2.80 1.37 -6.03
C PHE A 80 -3.33 0.04 -5.50
N ASP A 81 -2.77 -1.05 -6.01
CA ASP A 81 -3.10 -2.41 -5.61
C ASP A 81 -1.86 -3.08 -5.03
N LEU A 82 -2.00 -3.83 -3.95
CA LEU A 82 -0.90 -4.56 -3.31
C LEU A 82 -1.39 -5.89 -2.74
N ALA A 83 -0.63 -6.95 -3.00
CA ALA A 83 -0.75 -8.23 -2.31
C ALA A 83 0.61 -8.61 -1.73
N ALA A 84 0.63 -9.14 -0.51
CA ALA A 84 1.87 -9.48 0.18
C ALA A 84 1.75 -10.69 1.10
N GLU A 85 2.83 -11.46 1.16
CA GLU A 85 3.07 -12.52 2.13
C GLU A 85 4.30 -12.15 2.96
N VAL A 86 4.21 -12.31 4.27
CA VAL A 86 5.27 -12.01 5.22
C VAL A 86 5.43 -13.18 6.19
N ASP A 87 6.58 -13.85 6.14
CA ASP A 87 7.00 -14.79 7.18
C ASP A 87 7.71 -13.99 8.28
N LEU A 88 7.10 -13.94 9.46
CA LEU A 88 7.57 -13.14 10.59
C LEU A 88 8.79 -13.74 11.28
N ALA A 89 9.02 -15.04 11.14
CA ALA A 89 10.16 -15.72 11.78
C ALA A 89 11.46 -15.50 10.99
N SER A 90 11.37 -15.58 9.67
CA SER A 90 12.48 -15.34 8.75
C SER A 90 12.57 -13.90 8.26
N GLN A 91 11.54 -13.08 8.52
CA GLN A 91 11.37 -11.73 7.96
C GLN A 91 11.38 -11.72 6.43
N ALA A 92 11.02 -12.85 5.81
CA ALA A 92 10.90 -12.94 4.37
C ALA A 92 9.58 -12.31 3.91
N VAL A 93 9.66 -11.51 2.85
CA VAL A 93 8.53 -10.84 2.22
C VAL A 93 8.43 -11.29 0.78
N LYS A 94 7.21 -11.48 0.31
CA LYS A 94 6.86 -11.54 -1.11
C LYS A 94 5.72 -10.57 -1.34
N ALA A 95 5.98 -9.49 -2.06
CA ALA A 95 5.00 -8.45 -2.33
C ALA A 95 4.91 -8.18 -3.84
N ASN A 96 3.68 -7.95 -4.31
CA ASN A 96 3.40 -7.59 -5.69
C ASN A 96 2.45 -6.39 -5.63
N GLY A 97 2.86 -5.28 -6.22
CA GLY A 97 2.08 -4.06 -6.26
C GLY A 97 1.96 -3.52 -7.67
N SER A 98 0.88 -2.78 -7.92
CA SER A 98 0.67 -2.05 -9.16
C SER A 98 -0.02 -0.73 -8.89
N TRP A 99 0.24 0.26 -9.73
CA TRP A 99 -0.47 1.53 -9.66
C TRP A 99 -0.92 2.00 -11.03
N GLN A 100 -1.87 2.94 -11.02
CA GLN A 100 -2.39 3.62 -12.19
C GLN A 100 -2.53 5.12 -11.90
N ALA A 101 -2.22 5.93 -12.91
CA ALA A 101 -2.33 7.38 -12.88
C ALA A 101 -1.68 8.04 -11.64
N LEU A 102 -0.48 7.59 -11.31
CA LEU A 102 0.33 8.20 -10.26
C LEU A 102 0.92 9.51 -10.78
N SER A 103 0.68 10.61 -10.08
CA SER A 103 1.28 11.90 -10.40
C SER A 103 1.91 12.51 -9.15
N TRP A 104 3.03 13.18 -9.35
CA TRP A 104 3.77 13.86 -8.30
C TRP A 104 4.23 15.26 -8.74
N PRO A 105 3.94 16.32 -7.97
CA PRO A 105 3.01 16.34 -6.85
C PRO A 105 1.59 15.95 -7.28
N PRO A 106 0.79 15.31 -6.41
CA PRO A 106 -0.55 14.88 -6.78
C PRO A 106 -1.49 16.08 -6.96
N GLY A 107 -2.49 15.94 -7.83
CA GLY A 107 -3.46 17.00 -8.13
C GLY A 107 -2.91 18.23 -8.85
N SER A 108 -1.63 18.25 -9.23
CA SER A 108 -1.03 19.35 -10.00
C SER A 108 -1.42 19.26 -11.47
N ASP A 109 -1.77 20.41 -12.08
CA ASP A 109 -1.94 20.54 -13.53
C ASP A 109 -0.60 20.36 -14.29
N THR A 110 0.53 20.52 -13.58
CA THR A 110 1.89 20.35 -14.10
C THR A 110 2.64 19.37 -13.20
N PRO A 111 2.38 18.05 -13.30
CA PRO A 111 3.10 17.07 -12.51
C PRO A 111 4.57 17.01 -12.95
N GLN A 112 5.49 17.04 -11.98
CA GLN A 112 6.92 16.89 -12.23
C GLN A 112 7.23 15.49 -12.76
N ILE A 113 6.53 14.50 -12.19
CA ILE A 113 6.58 13.10 -12.60
C ILE A 113 5.15 12.61 -12.69
N ALA A 114 4.79 12.05 -13.83
CA ALA A 114 3.56 11.30 -14.01
C ALA A 114 3.89 9.89 -14.49
N SER A 115 3.18 8.92 -13.95
CA SER A 115 3.28 7.52 -14.29
C SER A 115 1.88 7.00 -14.59
N PRO A 116 1.55 6.76 -15.87
CA PRO A 116 0.27 6.20 -16.25
C PRO A 116 0.02 4.85 -15.58
N SER A 117 1.06 4.04 -15.45
CA SER A 117 1.03 2.77 -14.74
C SER A 117 2.43 2.26 -14.38
N GLY A 118 2.46 1.33 -13.43
CA GLY A 118 3.64 0.54 -13.15
C GLY A 118 3.35 -0.64 -12.23
N SER A 119 4.35 -1.50 -12.10
CA SER A 119 4.33 -2.66 -11.24
C SER A 119 5.65 -2.80 -10.49
N LEU A 120 5.55 -3.33 -9.27
CA LEU A 120 6.67 -3.62 -8.39
C LEU A 120 6.50 -5.02 -7.84
N ASN A 121 7.52 -5.85 -7.95
CA ASN A 121 7.59 -7.15 -7.29
C ASN A 121 8.79 -7.15 -6.36
N VAL A 122 8.60 -7.60 -5.14
CA VAL A 122 9.66 -7.71 -4.13
C VAL A 122 9.62 -9.10 -3.53
N THR A 123 10.77 -9.76 -3.42
CA THR A 123 10.90 -11.07 -2.78
C THR A 123 12.18 -11.14 -1.95
N GLY A 124 12.18 -11.90 -0.87
CA GLY A 124 13.37 -12.15 -0.05
C GLY A 124 13.28 -11.55 1.34
N THR A 125 14.40 -11.45 2.04
CA THR A 125 14.49 -10.85 3.39
C THR A 125 15.08 -9.44 3.29
N LEU A 126 15.13 -8.68 4.38
CA LEU A 126 15.78 -7.36 4.39
C LEU A 126 17.27 -7.42 4.02
N ASP A 127 17.93 -8.56 4.27
CA ASP A 127 19.37 -8.76 4.02
C ASP A 127 19.67 -9.51 2.69
N ASP A 128 18.67 -10.11 2.05
CA ASP A 128 18.77 -10.76 0.72
C ASP A 128 17.45 -10.57 -0.03
N PHE A 129 17.28 -9.39 -0.63
CA PHE A 129 16.07 -9.06 -1.38
C PHE A 129 16.33 -8.99 -2.88
N ARG A 130 15.25 -9.20 -3.63
CA ARG A 130 15.15 -8.94 -5.06
C ARG A 130 13.93 -8.08 -5.31
N ALA A 131 14.11 -6.99 -6.05
CA ALA A 131 13.02 -6.15 -6.49
C ALA A 131 13.06 -5.93 -8.01
N ASP A 132 11.90 -6.09 -8.65
CA ASP A 132 11.69 -5.81 -10.07
C ASP A 132 10.63 -4.72 -10.21
N LEU A 133 11.02 -3.60 -10.82
CA LEU A 133 10.18 -2.43 -11.06
C LEU A 133 10.03 -2.22 -12.56
N GLN A 134 8.79 -2.08 -13.04
CA GLN A 134 8.47 -1.75 -14.43
C GLN A 134 7.47 -0.60 -14.46
N THR A 135 7.78 0.48 -15.16
CA THR A 135 6.87 1.63 -15.23
C THR A 135 7.18 2.56 -16.39
N ALA A 136 6.14 3.20 -16.91
CA ALA A 136 6.28 4.37 -17.77
C ALA A 136 6.29 5.63 -16.89
N LEU A 137 7.24 6.52 -17.13
CA LEU A 137 7.36 7.82 -16.46
C LEU A 137 7.38 8.93 -17.49
N SER A 138 6.77 10.06 -17.17
CA SER A 138 6.87 11.30 -17.94
C SER A 138 7.14 12.48 -17.03
N GLY A 139 8.04 13.36 -17.43
CA GLY A 139 8.36 14.59 -16.72
C GLY A 139 8.93 15.64 -17.66
N GLU A 140 8.81 16.92 -17.32
CA GLU A 140 9.26 18.02 -18.19
C GLU A 140 10.75 17.95 -18.53
N GLN A 141 11.57 17.44 -17.60
CA GLN A 141 13.03 17.40 -17.74
C GLN A 141 13.53 16.27 -18.65
N PHE A 142 12.78 15.17 -18.76
CA PHE A 142 13.24 13.95 -19.41
C PHE A 142 12.26 13.38 -20.45
N GLY A 143 11.11 14.03 -20.65
CA GLY A 143 10.08 13.55 -21.57
C GLY A 143 9.45 12.25 -21.07
N ALA A 144 8.99 11.40 -21.99
CA ALA A 144 8.46 10.08 -21.68
C ALA A 144 9.57 9.02 -21.72
N LEU A 145 9.61 8.16 -20.70
CA LEU A 145 10.58 7.09 -20.53
C LEU A 145 9.88 5.82 -20.08
N GLU A 146 10.37 4.69 -20.58
CA GLU A 146 10.05 3.37 -20.04
C GLU A 146 11.20 2.91 -19.14
N LEU A 147 10.89 2.60 -17.89
CA LEU A 147 11.85 2.18 -16.88
C LEU A 147 11.64 0.71 -16.55
N THR A 148 12.71 -0.08 -16.62
CA THR A 148 12.79 -1.40 -16.01
C THR A 148 14.00 -1.44 -15.10
N LEU A 149 13.79 -1.61 -13.81
CA LEU A 149 14.83 -1.66 -12.80
C LEU A 149 14.80 -3.01 -12.10
N LYS A 150 15.98 -3.58 -11.89
CA LYS A 150 16.18 -4.77 -11.05
C LYS A 150 17.16 -4.41 -9.95
N ALA A 151 16.76 -4.65 -8.70
CA ALA A 151 17.60 -4.47 -7.54
C ALA A 151 17.79 -5.82 -6.84
N ILE A 152 19.02 -6.05 -6.39
CA ILE A 152 19.38 -7.14 -5.50
C ILE A 152 20.22 -6.53 -4.38
N GLY A 153 20.02 -6.96 -3.15
CA GLY A 153 20.69 -6.42 -1.97
C GLY A 153 20.86 -7.47 -0.91
#